data_AF-D1PIG6-F1
#
_entry.id   AF-D1PIG6-F1
#
_cell.length_a   1.000
_cell.length_b   1.000
_cell.length_c   1.000
_cell.angle_alpha   90.00
_cell.angle_beta   90.00
_cell.angle_gamma   90.00
#
_symmetry.space_group_name_H-M   'P 1'
#
loop_
_entity.id
_entity.type
_entity.pdbx_description
1 polymer ?
#
loop_
_entity_poly.entity_id
_entity_poly.type
_entity_poly.pdbx_seq_one_letter_code
_entity_poly.pdbx_strand_id
1 'polypeptide(L)'
;MSLYFDNEKLFDQEGHLTDDGLYALKDGTLDDLGALEAAEHLSFCDLCLLRYTDLIDAAPACLQEPMRDLIPQVQNLMRLRRFRIMTNRYVSAAAAVVLAFVLWGFASLGASRRMAERTVEPQQPRASFGQWLDTTVSGFYDSLDDTFSNFTLAAENGLAQLQHHEDGDTSAKGD
;
A
#
# COMPACT_ATOMS: atom_id res chain seq x y z
N MET A 1 24.50 -1.89 -50.91
CA MET A 1 24.22 -0.55 -50.36
C MET A 1 24.20 -0.71 -48.86
N SER A 2 25.12 -0.11 -48.10
CA SER A 2 24.97 -0.09 -46.64
C SER A 2 23.68 0.66 -46.34
N LEU A 3 22.84 0.10 -45.47
CA LEU A 3 21.65 0.81 -44.96
C LEU A 3 22.03 1.93 -43.98
N TYR A 4 23.31 1.98 -43.59
CA TYR A 4 23.86 2.86 -42.58
C TYR A 4 24.54 4.07 -43.20
N PHE A 5 24.43 5.17 -42.47
CA PHE A 5 25.15 6.41 -42.71
C PHE A 5 26.67 6.18 -42.62
N ASP A 6 27.45 7.02 -43.32
CA ASP A 6 28.91 6.95 -43.36
C ASP A 6 29.50 7.79 -42.22
N ASN A 7 30.02 7.13 -41.17
CA ASN A 7 30.56 7.81 -39.99
C ASN A 7 31.73 8.74 -40.28
N GLU A 8 32.48 8.53 -41.36
CA GLU A 8 33.57 9.45 -41.73
C GLU A 8 33.06 10.87 -42.05
N LYS A 9 31.75 11.01 -42.30
CA LYS A 9 31.07 12.29 -42.58
C LYS A 9 30.20 12.78 -41.44
N LEU A 10 30.32 12.18 -40.26
CA LEU A 10 29.52 12.55 -39.10
C LEU A 10 29.88 13.96 -38.58
N PHE A 11 31.16 14.31 -38.63
CA PHE A 11 31.68 15.59 -38.18
C PHE A 11 32.19 16.44 -39.35
N ASP A 12 31.98 17.74 -39.28
CA ASP A 12 32.57 18.70 -40.19
C ASP A 12 34.03 19.03 -39.84
N GLN A 13 34.64 19.93 -40.60
CA GLN A 13 36.03 20.36 -40.37
C GLN A 13 36.20 21.15 -39.07
N GLU A 14 35.12 21.68 -38.51
CA GLU A 14 35.10 22.44 -37.25
C GLU A 14 34.91 21.50 -36.05
N GLY A 15 34.58 20.23 -36.30
CA GLY A 15 34.34 19.20 -35.30
C GLY A 15 32.89 19.16 -34.80
N HIS A 16 31.95 19.82 -35.48
CA HIS A 16 30.53 19.76 -35.17
C HIS A 16 29.80 18.70 -36.00
N LEU A 17 28.63 18.25 -35.55
CA LEU A 17 27.83 17.34 -36.36
C LEU A 17 27.40 18.01 -37.67
N THR A 18 27.61 17.31 -38.77
CA THR A 18 27.08 17.71 -40.07
C THR A 18 25.55 17.67 -40.02
N ASP A 19 24.88 18.45 -40.87
CA ASP A 19 23.41 18.41 -40.96
C ASP A 19 22.93 16.99 -41.32
N ASP A 20 23.58 16.35 -42.29
CA ASP A 20 23.28 14.97 -42.69
C ASP A 20 23.46 13.98 -41.52
N GLY A 21 24.54 14.14 -40.73
CA GLY A 21 24.78 13.34 -39.53
C GLY A 21 23.72 13.56 -38.45
N LEU A 22 23.23 14.79 -38.30
CA LEU A 22 22.17 15.15 -37.36
C LEU A 22 20.82 14.52 -37.75
N TYR A 23 20.49 14.51 -39.05
CA TYR A 23 19.30 13.81 -39.57
C TYR A 23 19.43 12.30 -39.42
N ALA A 24 20.60 11.75 -39.72
CA ALA A 24 20.86 10.33 -39.58
C ALA A 24 20.78 9.88 -38.11
N LEU A 25 21.15 10.74 -37.16
CA LEU A 25 20.99 10.50 -35.72
C LEU A 25 19.51 10.48 -35.30
N LYS A 26 18.73 11.46 -35.78
CA LYS A 26 17.29 11.53 -35.55
C LYS A 26 16.57 10.30 -36.10
N ASP A 27 16.93 9.86 -37.30
CA ASP A 27 16.28 8.74 -38.00
C ASP A 27 16.82 7.38 -37.54
N GLY A 28 17.85 7.35 -36.69
CA GLY A 28 18.45 6.13 -36.15
C GLY A 28 19.18 5.30 -37.21
N THR A 29 19.72 5.95 -38.25
CA THR A 29 20.43 5.30 -39.36
C THR A 29 21.95 5.29 -39.20
N LEU A 30 22.47 5.81 -38.08
CA LEU A 30 23.87 5.60 -37.70
C LEU A 30 24.07 4.14 -37.28
N ASP A 31 25.29 3.64 -37.47
CA ASP A 31 25.69 2.40 -36.85
C ASP A 31 25.92 2.61 -35.33
N ASP A 32 26.15 1.51 -34.60
CA ASP A 32 26.29 1.56 -33.13
C ASP A 32 27.46 2.45 -32.68
N LEU A 33 28.56 2.50 -33.45
CA LEU A 33 29.74 3.30 -33.13
C LEU A 33 29.48 4.79 -33.34
N GLY A 34 28.95 5.17 -34.51
CA GLY A 34 28.61 6.55 -34.80
C GLY A 34 27.52 7.09 -33.87
N ALA A 35 26.55 6.25 -33.50
CA ALA A 35 25.53 6.62 -32.52
C ALA A 35 26.15 6.91 -31.14
N LEU A 36 27.13 6.11 -30.72
CA LEU A 36 27.86 6.33 -29.47
C LEU A 36 28.70 7.63 -29.52
N GLU A 37 29.45 7.83 -30.60
CA GLU A 37 30.27 9.03 -30.80
C GLU A 37 29.42 10.31 -30.86
N ALA A 38 28.28 10.27 -31.55
CA ALA A 38 27.33 11.38 -31.59
C ALA A 38 26.73 11.67 -30.22
N ALA A 39 26.36 10.63 -29.45
CA ALA A 39 25.84 10.79 -28.10
C ALA A 39 26.86 11.40 -27.14
N GLU A 40 28.12 10.95 -27.22
CA GLU A 40 29.22 11.56 -26.47
C GLU A 40 29.40 13.02 -26.87
N HIS A 41 29.46 13.32 -28.17
CA HIS A 41 29.62 14.69 -28.65
C HIS A 41 28.49 15.62 -28.19
N LEU A 42 27.23 15.16 -28.23
CA LEU A 42 26.07 15.93 -27.73
C LEU A 42 26.16 16.24 -26.23
N SER A 43 26.83 15.39 -25.45
CA SER A 43 27.04 15.65 -24.01
C SER A 43 28.11 16.72 -23.74
N PHE A 44 28.98 17.00 -24.72
CA PHE A 44 30.10 17.95 -24.58
C PHE A 44 29.93 19.25 -25.40
N CYS A 45 29.14 19.24 -26.47
CA CYS A 45 28.96 20.38 -27.37
C CYS A 45 27.53 20.93 -27.31
N ASP A 46 27.35 22.04 -26.58
CA ASP A 46 26.06 22.73 -26.44
C ASP A 46 25.50 23.22 -27.78
N LEU A 47 26.35 23.58 -28.76
CA LEU A 47 25.89 24.02 -30.07
C LEU A 47 25.19 22.90 -30.84
N CYS A 48 25.80 21.71 -30.88
CA CYS A 48 25.22 20.53 -31.52
C CYS A 48 23.97 20.07 -30.75
N LEU A 49 23.97 20.19 -29.42
CA LEU A 49 22.81 19.89 -28.59
C LEU A 49 21.61 20.79 -28.94
N LEU A 50 21.81 22.11 -29.06
CA LEU A 50 20.75 23.04 -29.44
C LEU A 50 20.20 22.75 -30.84
N ARG A 51 21.07 22.50 -31.82
CA ARG A 51 20.64 22.11 -33.18
C ARG A 51 19.83 20.81 -33.16
N TYR A 52 20.21 19.85 -32.33
CA TYR A 52 19.49 18.60 -32.18
C TYR A 52 18.12 18.78 -31.51
N THR A 53 18.03 19.58 -30.45
CA THR A 53 16.75 19.86 -29.79
C THR A 53 15.80 20.62 -30.70
N ASP A 54 16.30 21.63 -31.45
CA ASP A 54 15.50 22.36 -32.43
C ASP A 54 14.97 21.42 -33.52
N LEU A 55 15.77 20.44 -33.94
CA LEU A 55 15.38 19.43 -34.93
C LEU A 55 14.29 18.47 -34.41
N ILE A 56 14.32 18.13 -33.12
CA ILE A 56 13.27 17.34 -32.45
C ILE A 56 12.01 18.16 -32.23
N ASP A 57 12.14 19.41 -31.81
CA ASP A 57 10.99 20.29 -31.56
C ASP A 57 10.25 20.65 -32.84
N ALA A 58 10.98 20.74 -33.97
CA ALA A 58 10.41 20.86 -35.31
C ALA A 58 9.74 19.57 -35.83
N ALA A 59 9.88 18.45 -35.12
CA ALA A 59 9.19 17.22 -35.50
C ALA A 59 7.67 17.41 -35.39
N PRO A 60 6.88 16.78 -36.28
CA PRO A 60 5.45 17.00 -36.35
C PRO A 60 4.78 16.71 -34.99
N ALA A 61 3.83 17.56 -34.60
CA ALA A 61 3.17 17.53 -33.28
C ALA A 61 2.54 16.17 -32.91
N CYS A 62 2.30 15.29 -33.89
CA CYS A 62 1.89 13.91 -33.66
C CYS A 62 2.92 13.05 -32.90
N LEU A 63 4.18 13.48 -32.81
CA LEU A 63 5.22 12.89 -31.97
C LEU A 63 5.34 13.56 -30.59
N GLN A 64 4.85 14.80 -30.43
CA GLN A 64 4.86 15.51 -29.14
C GLN A 64 3.72 15.04 -28.24
N GLU A 65 2.58 14.68 -28.83
CA GLU A 65 1.47 14.09 -28.10
C GLU A 65 1.71 12.58 -27.90
N PRO A 66 1.62 12.07 -26.66
CA PRO A 66 1.76 10.64 -26.44
C PRO A 66 0.68 9.90 -27.24
N MET A 67 1.07 8.85 -27.97
CA MET A 67 0.18 8.06 -28.87
C MET A 67 -1.09 7.51 -28.22
N ARG A 68 -1.17 7.58 -26.88
CA ARG A 68 -2.32 7.25 -26.05
C ARG A 68 -2.27 8.13 -24.81
N ASP A 69 -3.40 8.64 -24.34
CA ASP A 69 -3.46 9.32 -23.05
C ASP A 69 -3.00 8.39 -21.93
N LEU A 70 -1.76 8.56 -21.45
CA LEU A 70 -1.26 7.90 -20.23
C LEU A 70 -1.86 8.54 -18.96
N ILE A 71 -2.53 9.68 -19.10
CA ILE A 71 -3.16 10.46 -18.03
C ILE A 71 -4.04 9.59 -17.12
N PRO A 72 -5.03 8.79 -17.60
CA PRO A 72 -5.84 7.94 -16.72
C PRO A 72 -5.02 6.86 -15.99
N GLN A 73 -3.96 6.33 -16.63
CA GLN A 73 -3.14 5.27 -16.05
C GLN A 73 -2.22 5.79 -14.94
N VAL A 74 -1.54 6.91 -15.17
CA VAL A 74 -0.68 7.56 -14.18
C VAL A 74 -1.53 8.16 -13.04
N GLN A 75 -2.73 8.68 -13.33
CA GLN A 75 -3.66 9.14 -12.29
C GLN A 75 -4.10 8.00 -11.37
N ASN A 76 -4.35 6.79 -11.87
CA ASN A 76 -4.69 5.64 -11.02
C ASN A 76 -3.52 5.23 -10.11
N LEU A 77 -2.29 5.25 -10.62
CA LEU A 77 -1.10 4.98 -9.80
C LEU A 77 -0.89 6.05 -8.70
N MET A 78 -1.11 7.32 -9.02
CA MET A 78 -1.07 8.41 -8.02
C MET A 78 -2.19 8.30 -6.99
N ARG A 79 -3.42 7.93 -7.41
CA ARG A 79 -4.57 7.73 -6.52
C ARG A 79 -4.29 6.63 -5.50
N LEU A 80 -3.72 5.49 -5.91
CA LEU A 80 -3.40 4.38 -5.00
C LEU A 80 -2.41 4.80 -3.90
N ARG A 81 -1.37 5.56 -4.27
CA ARG A 81 -0.39 6.08 -3.31
C ARG A 81 -1.02 7.07 -2.33
N ARG A 82 -1.96 7.91 -2.80
CA ARG A 82 -2.70 8.88 -1.97
C ARG A 82 -3.72 8.20 -1.05
N PHE A 83 -4.42 7.17 -1.51
CA PHE A 83 -5.37 6.40 -0.71
C PHE A 83 -4.70 5.72 0.48
N ARG A 84 -3.55 5.07 0.27
CA ARG A 84 -2.81 4.39 1.34
C ARG A 84 -2.32 5.33 2.45
N ILE A 85 -1.91 6.55 2.08
CA ILE A 85 -1.47 7.56 3.06
C ILE A 85 -2.66 8.07 3.88
N MET A 86 -3.82 8.29 3.25
CA MET A 86 -5.00 8.79 3.95
C MET A 86 -5.62 7.74 4.88
N THR A 87 -5.78 6.48 4.43
CA THR A 87 -6.38 5.42 5.26
C THR A 87 -5.54 5.12 6.51
N ASN A 88 -4.21 5.11 6.42
CA ASN A 88 -3.34 4.89 7.57
C ASN A 88 -3.53 5.97 8.66
N ARG A 89 -3.69 7.24 8.26
CA ARG A 89 -3.91 8.36 9.20
C ARG A 89 -5.28 8.29 9.88
N TYR A 90 -6.35 7.94 9.16
CA TYR A 90 -7.68 7.80 9.76
C TYR A 90 -7.79 6.57 10.68
N VAL A 91 -7.16 5.46 10.31
CA VAL A 91 -7.09 4.26 11.16
C VAL A 91 -6.33 4.53 12.46
N SER A 92 -5.20 5.24 12.39
CA SER A 92 -4.44 5.64 13.58
C SER A 92 -5.24 6.57 14.50
N ALA A 93 -5.97 7.55 13.95
CA ALA A 93 -6.82 8.45 14.73
C ALA A 93 -8.00 7.70 15.37
N ALA A 94 -8.67 6.81 14.63
CA ALA A 94 -9.77 6.01 15.16
C ALA A 94 -9.31 5.09 16.30
N ALA A 95 -8.15 4.44 16.15
CA ALA A 95 -7.56 3.62 17.20
C ALA A 95 -7.26 4.43 18.48
N ALA A 96 -6.71 5.64 18.34
CA ALA A 96 -6.45 6.52 19.47
C ALA A 96 -7.73 6.93 20.21
N VAL A 97 -8.80 7.24 19.48
CA VAL A 97 -10.11 7.58 20.06
C VAL A 97 -10.68 6.39 20.82
N VAL A 98 -10.67 5.20 20.23
CA VAL A 98 -11.14 3.97 20.89
C VAL A 98 -10.35 3.68 22.16
N LEU A 99 -9.01 3.77 22.12
CA LEU A 99 -8.16 3.58 23.30
C LEU A 99 -8.45 4.61 24.39
N ALA A 100 -8.67 5.88 24.03
CA ALA A 100 -9.05 6.91 25.00
C ALA A 100 -10.39 6.60 25.68
N PHE A 101 -11.38 6.14 24.90
CA PHE A 101 -12.68 5.72 25.45
C PHE A 101 -12.55 4.48 26.36
N VAL A 102 -11.77 3.48 25.96
CA VAL A 102 -11.53 2.28 26.77
C VAL A 102 -10.82 2.63 28.07
N LEU A 103 -9.77 3.45 28.02
CA LEU A 103 -9.05 3.91 29.20
C LEU A 103 -9.91 4.76 30.13
N TRP A 104 -10.77 5.63 29.59
CA TRP A 104 -11.73 6.40 30.37
C TRP A 104 -12.78 5.51 31.04
N GLY A 105 -13.30 4.51 30.32
CA GLY A 105 -14.21 3.50 30.85
C GLY A 105 -13.59 2.69 31.98
N PHE A 106 -12.38 2.17 31.77
CA PHE A 106 -11.62 1.42 32.78
C PHE A 106 -11.23 2.27 33.99
N ALA A 107 -10.83 3.53 33.78
CA ALA A 107 -10.51 4.44 34.87
C ALA A 107 -11.74 4.83 35.69
N SER A 108 -12.89 5.06 35.05
CA SER A 108 -14.13 5.42 35.75
C SER A 108 -14.73 4.24 36.53
N LEU A 109 -14.76 3.03 35.96
CA LEU A 109 -15.23 1.84 36.67
C LEU A 109 -14.22 1.37 37.74
N GLY A 110 -12.92 1.43 37.44
CA GLY A 110 -11.85 1.05 38.36
C GLY A 110 -11.69 2.02 39.54
N ALA A 111 -11.86 3.33 39.33
CA ALA A 111 -11.85 4.31 40.42
C ALA A 111 -13.10 4.18 41.32
N SER A 112 -14.27 3.89 40.73
CA SER A 112 -15.50 3.63 41.49
C SER A 112 -15.38 2.36 42.35
N ARG A 113 -14.78 1.30 41.81
CA ARG A 113 -14.49 0.05 42.54
C ARG A 113 -13.43 0.27 43.64
N ARG A 114 -12.38 1.07 43.38
CA ARG A 114 -11.34 1.40 44.39
C ARG A 114 -11.84 2.30 45.52
N MET A 115 -12.90 3.07 45.31
CA MET A 115 -13.53 3.87 46.38
C MET A 115 -14.49 3.03 47.24
N ALA A 116 -15.08 1.95 46.70
CA ALA A 116 -15.90 1.01 47.46
C ALA A 116 -15.10 0.12 48.42
N GLU A 117 -13.78 0.02 48.23
CA GLU A 117 -12.89 -0.83 49.03
C GLU A 117 -12.08 -0.05 50.07
N ARG A 118 -12.41 1.24 50.31
CA ARG A 118 -11.66 2.15 51.18
C ARG A 118 -12.21 2.29 52.61
N THR A 119 -12.92 1.29 53.14
CA THR A 119 -13.46 1.31 54.52
C THR A 119 -12.96 0.21 55.45
N VAL A 120 -11.82 -0.45 55.19
CA VAL A 120 -11.14 -1.24 56.23
C VAL A 120 -9.61 -1.15 56.05
N GLU A 121 -8.94 -0.52 57.01
CA GLU A 121 -7.48 -0.60 57.20
C GLU A 121 -7.22 -1.68 58.28
N PRO A 122 -6.32 -2.66 58.06
CA PRO A 122 -4.93 -2.52 58.55
C PRO A 122 -3.85 -3.07 57.59
N GLN A 123 -2.70 -2.38 57.58
CA GLN A 123 -1.31 -2.82 57.32
C GLN A 123 -1.03 -4.21 56.66
N GLN A 124 -0.61 -4.18 55.38
CA GLN A 124 0.22 -5.08 54.54
C GLN A 124 0.47 -6.57 54.94
N PRO A 125 0.47 -7.47 53.94
CA PRO A 125 1.75 -7.83 53.32
C PRO A 125 1.74 -7.53 51.82
N ARG A 126 2.90 -7.14 51.29
CA ARG A 126 3.09 -6.84 49.86
C ARG A 126 2.64 -8.04 49.01
N ALA A 127 1.51 -7.91 48.35
CA ALA A 127 1.12 -8.84 47.29
C ALA A 127 2.23 -8.81 46.22
N SER A 128 2.95 -9.92 46.13
CA SER A 128 3.99 -10.12 45.13
C SER A 128 3.38 -9.95 43.74
N PHE A 129 4.10 -9.29 42.84
CA PHE A 129 3.72 -9.06 41.44
C PHE A 129 3.26 -10.35 40.73
N GLY A 130 3.79 -11.51 41.17
CA GLY A 130 3.36 -12.83 40.70
C GLY A 130 1.91 -13.18 41.03
N GLN A 131 1.39 -12.76 42.20
CA GLN A 131 0.02 -13.08 42.64
C GLN A 131 -1.02 -12.21 41.93
N TRP A 132 -0.65 -10.98 41.55
CA TRP A 132 -1.47 -10.14 40.66
C TRP A 132 -1.49 -10.69 39.22
N LEU A 133 -0.34 -11.08 38.66
CA LEU A 133 -0.30 -11.68 37.31
C LEU A 133 -1.13 -12.96 37.24
N ASP A 134 -0.96 -13.85 38.21
CA ASP A 134 -1.67 -15.13 38.24
C ASP A 134 -3.19 -14.93 38.31
N THR A 135 -3.67 -13.99 39.13
CA THR A 135 -5.10 -13.66 39.26
C THR A 135 -5.68 -13.00 38.00
N THR A 136 -4.89 -12.20 37.28
CA THR A 136 -5.39 -11.49 36.09
C THR A 136 -5.40 -12.42 34.86
N VAL A 137 -4.43 -13.32 34.78
CA VAL A 137 -4.33 -14.30 33.70
C VAL A 137 -5.37 -15.41 33.87
N SER A 138 -5.58 -15.93 35.07
CA SER A 138 -6.63 -16.94 35.33
C SER A 138 -8.01 -16.42 34.96
N GLY A 139 -8.37 -15.20 35.35
CA GLY A 139 -9.67 -14.60 34.98
C GLY A 139 -9.87 -14.40 33.48
N PHE A 140 -8.78 -14.27 32.69
CA PHE A 140 -8.86 -14.20 31.23
C PHE A 140 -9.05 -15.58 30.61
N TYR A 141 -8.41 -16.62 31.15
CA TYR A 141 -8.61 -18.00 30.72
C TYR A 141 -10.04 -18.49 31.02
N ASP A 142 -10.56 -18.19 32.22
CA ASP A 142 -11.92 -18.56 32.61
C ASP A 142 -12.97 -17.89 31.69
N SER A 143 -12.76 -16.61 31.33
CA SER A 143 -13.64 -15.91 30.39
C SER A 143 -13.62 -16.51 28.98
N LEU A 144 -12.48 -17.03 28.53
CA LEU A 144 -12.38 -17.68 27.23
C LEU A 144 -13.02 -19.07 27.28
N ASP A 145 -12.78 -19.84 28.34
CA ASP A 145 -13.35 -21.17 28.51
C ASP A 145 -14.88 -21.13 28.63
N ASP A 146 -15.44 -20.15 29.33
CA ASP A 146 -16.89 -19.90 29.37
C ASP A 146 -17.46 -19.58 27.99
N THR A 147 -16.71 -18.83 27.18
CA THR A 147 -17.14 -18.48 25.82
C THR A 147 -17.10 -19.70 24.91
N PHE A 148 -16.03 -20.50 24.96
CA PHE A 148 -15.91 -21.74 24.18
C PHE A 148 -16.90 -22.82 24.61
N SER A 149 -17.18 -22.93 25.91
CA SER A 149 -18.19 -23.84 26.45
C SER A 149 -19.60 -23.42 26.01
N ASN A 150 -19.90 -22.12 26.01
CA ASN A 150 -21.16 -21.60 25.47
C ASN A 150 -21.29 -21.81 23.97
N PHE A 151 -20.21 -21.70 23.20
CA PHE A 151 -20.24 -22.03 21.77
C PHE A 151 -20.43 -23.52 21.52
N THR A 152 -19.79 -24.38 22.31
CA THR A 152 -19.95 -25.84 22.20
C THR A 152 -21.38 -26.24 22.58
N LEU A 153 -21.92 -25.71 23.67
CA LEU A 153 -23.31 -25.92 24.08
C LEU A 153 -24.30 -25.33 23.08
N ALA A 154 -24.02 -24.17 22.49
CA ALA A 154 -24.86 -23.59 21.45
C ALA A 154 -24.80 -24.40 20.14
N ALA A 155 -23.65 -24.99 19.82
CA ALA A 155 -23.49 -25.87 18.67
C ALA A 155 -24.21 -27.22 18.89
N GLU A 156 -24.10 -27.82 20.07
CA GLU A 156 -24.84 -29.03 20.44
C GLU A 156 -26.34 -28.79 20.49
N ASN A 157 -26.80 -27.69 21.09
CA ASN A 157 -28.23 -27.33 21.10
C ASN A 157 -28.73 -26.95 19.70
N GLY A 158 -27.90 -26.29 18.88
CA GLY A 158 -28.23 -25.99 17.48
C GLY A 158 -28.34 -27.25 16.62
N LEU A 159 -27.48 -28.24 16.85
CA LEU A 159 -27.56 -29.56 16.21
C LEU A 159 -28.78 -30.35 16.69
N ALA A 160 -29.10 -30.33 17.98
CA ALA A 160 -30.31 -30.96 18.52
C ALA A 160 -31.60 -30.27 18.00
N GLN A 161 -31.58 -28.94 17.82
CA GLN A 161 -32.68 -28.19 17.23
C GLN A 161 -32.90 -28.53 15.74
N LEU A 162 -31.82 -28.84 15.01
CA LEU A 162 -31.91 -29.33 13.63
C LEU A 162 -32.44 -30.76 13.56
N GLN A 163 -32.05 -31.65 14.48
CA GLN A 163 -32.61 -33.00 14.58
C GLN A 163 -34.11 -33.01 14.89
N HIS A 164 -34.58 -32.17 15.83
CA HIS A 164 -36.01 -32.05 16.12
C HIS A 164 -36.83 -31.42 14.97
N HIS A 165 -36.18 -30.68 14.06
CA HIS A 165 -36.84 -30.13 12.88
C HIS A 165 -36.92 -31.12 11.71
N GLU A 166 -36.08 -32.17 11.68
CA GLU A 166 -36.18 -33.29 10.73
C GLU A 166 -37.31 -34.27 11.12
N ASP A 167 -37.56 -34.50 12.41
CA ASP A 167 -38.67 -35.39 12.85
C ASP A 167 -40.05 -34.72 12.76
N GLY A 168 -40.11 -33.38 12.72
CA GLY A 168 -41.37 -32.62 12.64
C GLY A 168 -42.00 -32.52 11.25
N ASP A 169 -41.25 -32.80 10.17
CA ASP A 169 -41.72 -32.64 8.78
C ASP A 169 -42.31 -33.92 8.15
N THR A 170 -42.41 -35.02 8.92
CA THR A 170 -42.99 -36.29 8.43
C THR A 170 -44.44 -36.55 8.88
N SER A 171 -45.09 -35.64 9.62
CA SER A 171 -46.47 -35.85 10.15
C SER A 171 -47.55 -34.89 9.61
N ALA A 172 -47.30 -34.16 8.52
CA ALA A 172 -48.32 -33.30 7.91
C ALA A 172 -48.48 -33.51 6.40
N LYS A 173 -48.59 -34.78 5.96
CA LYS A 173 -49.15 -35.11 4.64
C LYS A 173 -49.65 -36.56 4.57
N GLY A 174 -50.94 -36.77 4.83
CA GLY A 174 -51.59 -38.06 4.64
C GLY A 174 -53.00 -38.11 5.23
N ASP A 175 -53.96 -37.89 4.34
CA ASP A 175 -55.42 -38.17 4.40
C ASP A 175 -56.35 -37.29 5.27
#